data_AF-A0A1F3T9J1-F1
#
_entry.id   AF-A0A1F3T9J1-F1
#
_cell.length_a   1.000
_cell.length_b   1.000
_cell.length_c   1.000
_cell.angle_alpha   90.00
_cell.angle_beta   90.00
_cell.angle_gamma   90.00
#
_symmetry.space_group_name_H-M   'P 1'
#
loop_
_entity.id
_entity.type
_entity.pdbx_description
1 polymer ?
#
loop_
_entity_poly.entity_id
_entity_poly.type
_entity_poly.pdbx_seq_one_letter_code
_entity_poly.pdbx_strand_id
1 'polypeptide(L)'
;MPVPNTLIKMINKNAQVESFQIAKVQNAISRCIMDVENAASWEAQERAFKYADMVKENAYNNFYNIDFLAQFFSRVIKSFDKNEREIRINRVEFASRFTTLLLLHFVSEKKIQRLTDKNSPELTDFIGTVFAKYFTDKTLLHEVSTLFVKKVILKSQEGLTDSDYFPTRDYIQDQIETTLKDIGEVMIAEGFMIFREGKKKIMQNEISKAQFTHNGIHKERVRQTLTWNIQHECDTVFGLNDWIIGRNGKSFKELMKLSDQRFYNDIASVVTKIVGRKNEIKVVIIAGPSCSNKTTTTTIIEKELEKNGLKLKQLNIDDYFYNLSEHPKDEFGDYDYEMPEAIDIPLLNENLKDLISGKTIKRPKYNFKTGMRDGYTDFKVGKDEIILIDCLHGLFQKLTASVPSRNKFKIYTESANMLRSSDSSYTMWTDIRLLKRMIRDSLYRAYEAKKTLEHWFYVRKGELKHIIPYVYSVDAVLNSGLPYELPILKAVLKDKLPDKKYLNELLAQGRLDAYIRGIRLLSLLDTVLEYPQIEDVDRFSPIREFIGGSGYEIAHNE
;
A
#
# COMPACT_ATOMS: atom_id res chain seq x y z
N MET A 1 -38.02 -1.43 -6.27
CA MET A 1 -37.75 0.01 -6.42
C MET A 1 -37.04 0.20 -7.76
N PRO A 2 -37.44 1.15 -8.62
CA PRO A 2 -36.75 1.36 -9.89
C PRO A 2 -35.32 1.85 -9.63
N VAL A 3 -34.40 1.48 -10.52
CA VAL A 3 -33.01 1.96 -10.49
C VAL A 3 -33.02 3.47 -10.79
N PRO A 4 -32.37 4.30 -9.97
CA PRO A 4 -32.36 5.74 -10.19
C PRO A 4 -31.45 6.10 -11.37
N ASN A 5 -31.73 7.21 -12.06
CA ASN A 5 -30.91 7.74 -13.16
C ASN A 5 -29.75 8.64 -12.67
N THR A 6 -29.57 8.78 -11.35
CA THR A 6 -28.46 9.52 -10.73
C THR A 6 -28.26 9.06 -9.28
N LEU A 7 -27.13 9.42 -8.68
CA LEU A 7 -26.83 9.11 -7.28
C LEU A 7 -27.58 10.08 -6.34
N ILE A 8 -28.68 9.60 -5.73
CA ILE A 8 -29.55 10.40 -4.85
C ILE A 8 -29.48 9.96 -3.39
N LYS A 9 -29.23 8.66 -3.13
CA LYS A 9 -29.23 8.07 -1.79
C LYS A 9 -27.98 7.23 -1.56
N MET A 10 -27.60 7.07 -0.30
CA MET A 10 -26.49 6.23 0.14
C MET A 10 -26.73 5.68 1.55
N ILE A 11 -26.02 4.63 1.92
CA ILE A 11 -26.03 4.07 3.28
C ILE A 11 -24.94 4.74 4.11
N ASN A 12 -25.31 5.35 5.22
CA ASN A 12 -24.37 6.01 6.11
C ASN A 12 -23.65 5.03 7.05
N LYS A 13 -22.76 5.54 7.90
CA LYS A 13 -21.96 4.75 8.85
C LYS A 13 -22.78 3.97 9.89
N ASN A 14 -24.05 4.31 10.08
CA ASN A 14 -24.97 3.67 11.03
C ASN A 14 -25.90 2.68 10.32
N ALA A 15 -25.57 2.27 9.08
CA ALA A 15 -26.41 1.41 8.24
C ALA A 15 -27.79 1.99 7.91
N GLN A 16 -27.94 3.31 7.88
CA GLN A 16 -29.19 3.99 7.54
C GLN A 16 -29.12 4.63 6.15
N VAL A 17 -30.20 4.52 5.38
CA VAL A 17 -30.34 5.17 4.08
C VAL A 17 -30.57 6.67 4.26
N GLU A 18 -29.69 7.49 3.69
CA GLU A 18 -29.80 8.96 3.69
C GLU A 18 -29.61 9.54 2.28
N SER A 19 -29.93 10.82 2.10
CA SER A 19 -29.65 11.53 0.85
C SER A 19 -28.15 11.69 0.62
N PHE A 20 -27.68 11.40 -0.59
CA PHE A 20 -26.32 11.68 -1.01
C PHE A 20 -26.08 13.19 -1.04
N GLN A 21 -25.02 13.64 -0.39
CA GLN A 21 -24.65 15.05 -0.30
C GLN A 21 -23.29 15.27 -0.95
N ILE A 22 -23.29 15.81 -2.18
CA ILE A 22 -22.05 16.11 -2.91
C ILE A 22 -21.12 17.06 -2.15
N ALA A 23 -21.69 17.98 -1.36
CA ALA A 23 -20.93 18.87 -0.48
C ALA A 23 -20.03 18.13 0.52
N LYS A 24 -20.40 16.93 0.98
CA LYS A 24 -19.54 16.11 1.85
C LYS A 24 -18.31 15.61 1.09
N VAL A 25 -18.47 15.24 -0.18
CA VAL A 25 -17.38 14.81 -1.07
C VAL A 25 -16.46 15.98 -1.39
N GLN A 26 -17.01 17.13 -1.80
CA GLN A 26 -16.28 18.37 -2.06
C GLN A 26 -15.42 18.78 -0.86
N ASN A 27 -16.01 18.83 0.33
CA ASN A 27 -15.28 19.17 1.56
C ASN A 27 -14.17 18.18 1.89
N ALA A 28 -14.38 16.89 1.63
CA ALA A 28 -13.37 15.87 1.91
C ALA A 28 -12.18 15.98 0.93
N ILE A 29 -12.44 16.15 -0.36
CA ILE A 29 -11.41 16.35 -1.40
C ILE A 29 -10.66 17.66 -1.16
N SER A 30 -11.36 18.77 -0.91
CA SER A 30 -10.75 20.09 -0.68
C SER A 30 -9.80 20.07 0.52
N ARG A 31 -10.22 19.46 1.64
CA ARG A 31 -9.34 19.28 2.81
C ARG A 31 -8.12 18.45 2.50
N CYS A 32 -8.27 17.41 1.68
CA CYS A 32 -7.16 16.57 1.28
C CYS A 32 -6.17 17.33 0.41
N ILE A 33 -6.64 18.13 -0.56
CA ILE A 33 -5.78 18.96 -1.41
C ILE A 33 -4.97 19.96 -0.57
N MET A 34 -5.64 20.68 0.34
CA MET A 34 -4.95 21.62 1.24
C MET A 34 -3.89 20.93 2.11
N ASP A 35 -4.15 19.71 2.59
CA ASP A 35 -3.22 18.99 3.47
C ASP A 35 -2.05 18.34 2.72
N VAL A 36 -2.29 17.84 1.50
CA VAL A 36 -1.26 17.18 0.70
C VAL A 36 -0.35 18.19 0.00
N GLU A 37 -0.91 19.28 -0.52
CA GLU A 37 -0.18 20.22 -1.39
C GLU A 37 0.09 21.57 -0.73
N ASN A 38 -0.42 21.83 0.48
CA ASN A 38 -0.46 23.18 1.08
C ASN A 38 -1.13 24.23 0.16
N ALA A 39 -2.07 23.80 -0.70
CA ALA A 39 -2.78 24.66 -1.63
C ALA A 39 -3.64 25.72 -0.91
N ALA A 40 -3.87 26.86 -1.56
CA ALA A 40 -4.79 27.87 -1.04
C ALA A 40 -6.23 27.33 -1.00
N SER A 41 -7.03 27.79 -0.03
CA SER A 41 -8.39 27.27 0.16
C SER A 41 -9.27 27.43 -1.08
N TRP A 42 -9.13 28.51 -1.83
CA TRP A 42 -9.96 28.76 -3.02
C TRP A 42 -9.60 27.81 -4.17
N GLU A 43 -8.30 27.58 -4.41
CA GLU A 43 -7.79 26.66 -5.42
C GLU A 43 -8.20 25.21 -5.11
N ALA A 44 -8.04 24.81 -3.85
CA ALA A 44 -8.44 23.50 -3.38
C ALA A 44 -9.96 23.28 -3.48
N GLN A 45 -10.77 24.31 -3.24
CA GLN A 45 -12.21 24.24 -3.43
C GLN A 45 -12.56 24.07 -4.90
N GLU A 46 -12.04 24.92 -5.79
CA GLU A 46 -12.33 24.87 -7.23
C GLU A 46 -12.06 23.48 -7.82
N ARG A 47 -10.89 22.90 -7.55
CA ARG A 47 -10.55 21.53 -7.95
C ARG A 47 -11.50 20.50 -7.33
N ALA A 48 -11.82 20.63 -6.04
CA ALA A 48 -12.71 19.69 -5.36
C ALA A 48 -14.15 19.73 -5.90
N PHE A 49 -14.66 20.86 -6.37
CA PHE A 49 -15.95 20.95 -7.05
C PHE A 49 -15.96 20.07 -8.31
N LYS A 50 -14.98 20.29 -9.20
CA LYS A 50 -14.83 19.50 -10.43
C LYS A 50 -14.66 18.01 -10.15
N TYR A 51 -13.81 17.66 -9.18
CA TYR A 51 -13.53 16.26 -8.87
C TYR A 51 -14.72 15.56 -8.21
N ALA A 52 -15.50 16.26 -7.38
CA ALA A 52 -16.69 15.68 -6.75
C ALA A 52 -17.80 15.35 -7.77
N ASP A 53 -17.94 16.13 -8.84
CA ASP A 53 -18.87 15.82 -9.92
C ASP A 53 -18.44 14.56 -10.67
N MET A 54 -17.15 14.44 -10.99
CA MET A 54 -16.58 13.22 -11.59
C MET A 54 -16.77 11.99 -10.68
N VAL A 55 -16.57 12.16 -9.36
CA VAL A 55 -16.81 11.08 -8.38
C VAL A 55 -18.28 10.67 -8.38
N LYS A 56 -19.21 11.63 -8.42
CA LYS A 56 -20.64 11.32 -8.46
C LYS A 56 -21.01 10.57 -9.74
N GLU A 57 -20.47 10.99 -10.88
CA GLU A 57 -20.68 10.33 -12.16
C GLU A 57 -20.11 8.91 -12.17
N ASN A 58 -18.86 8.72 -11.72
CA ASN A 58 -18.23 7.41 -11.62
C ASN A 58 -18.95 6.50 -10.63
N ALA A 59 -19.34 7.00 -9.47
CA ALA A 59 -20.13 6.24 -8.50
C ALA A 59 -21.49 5.82 -9.06
N TYR A 60 -22.14 6.67 -9.85
CA TYR A 60 -23.34 6.30 -10.58
C TYR A 60 -23.06 5.23 -11.64
N ASN A 61 -22.04 5.44 -12.47
CA ASN A 61 -21.69 4.53 -13.56
C ASN A 61 -21.34 3.12 -13.05
N ASN A 62 -20.56 3.05 -11.98
CA ASN A 62 -20.10 1.80 -11.39
C ASN A 62 -21.16 1.09 -10.53
N PHE A 63 -22.27 1.76 -10.16
CA PHE A 63 -23.29 1.18 -9.27
C PHE A 63 -24.66 0.96 -9.94
N TYR A 64 -25.09 1.90 -10.79
CA TYR A 64 -26.44 1.94 -11.37
C TYR A 64 -26.48 1.87 -12.90
N ASN A 65 -25.38 2.15 -13.61
CA ASN A 65 -25.40 2.19 -15.08
C ASN A 65 -25.15 0.81 -15.69
N ILE A 66 -26.23 0.18 -16.16
CA ILE A 66 -26.21 -1.18 -16.73
C ILE A 66 -25.38 -1.28 -18.02
N ASP A 67 -25.49 -0.29 -18.91
CA ASP A 67 -24.73 -0.27 -20.16
C ASP A 67 -23.22 -0.09 -19.87
N PHE A 68 -22.86 0.79 -18.93
CA PHE A 68 -21.46 0.99 -18.53
C PHE A 68 -20.84 -0.30 -17.97
N LEU A 69 -21.54 -0.97 -17.06
CA LEU A 69 -21.06 -2.23 -16.49
C LEU A 69 -21.02 -3.33 -17.56
N ALA A 70 -22.02 -3.45 -18.43
CA ALA A 70 -22.01 -4.42 -19.53
C ALA A 70 -20.79 -4.21 -20.46
N GLN A 71 -20.47 -2.96 -20.81
CA GLN A 71 -19.28 -2.63 -21.57
C GLN A 71 -17.99 -3.00 -20.81
N PHE A 72 -17.90 -2.67 -19.53
CA PHE A 72 -16.74 -3.02 -18.70
C PHE A 72 -16.52 -4.53 -18.65
N PHE A 73 -17.54 -5.30 -18.26
CA PHE A 73 -17.46 -6.77 -18.19
C PHE A 73 -17.13 -7.38 -19.55
N SER A 74 -17.70 -6.85 -20.64
CA SER A 74 -17.40 -7.38 -21.99
C SER A 74 -15.93 -7.26 -22.37
N ARG A 75 -15.25 -6.17 -21.99
CA ARG A 75 -13.81 -5.98 -22.26
C ARG A 75 -12.98 -6.97 -21.45
N VAL A 76 -13.30 -7.11 -20.17
CA VAL A 76 -12.55 -7.96 -19.23
C VAL A 76 -12.75 -9.45 -19.54
N ILE A 77 -13.98 -9.87 -19.84
CA ILE A 77 -14.31 -11.28 -20.09
C ILE A 77 -13.68 -11.79 -21.40
N LYS A 78 -13.53 -10.92 -22.41
CA LYS A 78 -12.90 -11.29 -23.69
C LYS A 78 -11.43 -11.66 -23.57
N SER A 79 -10.73 -11.20 -22.54
CA SER A 79 -9.31 -11.54 -22.34
C SER A 79 -9.09 -12.89 -21.66
N PHE A 80 -10.12 -13.50 -21.10
CA PHE A 80 -10.00 -14.77 -20.36
C PHE A 80 -10.38 -15.96 -21.22
N ASP A 81 -9.81 -17.13 -20.94
CA ASP A 81 -10.28 -18.38 -21.53
C ASP A 81 -11.60 -18.86 -20.89
N LYS A 82 -12.20 -19.93 -21.45
CA LYS A 82 -13.50 -20.45 -21.00
C LYS A 82 -13.51 -20.85 -19.52
N ASN A 83 -12.48 -21.53 -19.05
CA ASN A 83 -12.41 -22.02 -17.67
C ASN A 83 -12.21 -20.84 -16.71
N GLU A 84 -11.36 -19.89 -17.07
CA GLU A 84 -11.15 -18.66 -16.29
C GLU A 84 -12.41 -17.82 -16.20
N ARG A 85 -13.18 -17.69 -17.29
CA ARG A 85 -14.46 -16.96 -17.30
C ARG A 85 -15.45 -17.57 -16.32
N GLU A 86 -15.62 -18.90 -16.35
CA GLU A 86 -16.53 -19.60 -15.45
C GLU A 86 -16.12 -19.40 -13.98
N ILE A 87 -14.83 -19.57 -13.67
CA ILE A 87 -14.30 -19.35 -12.31
C ILE A 87 -14.54 -17.89 -11.87
N ARG A 88 -14.17 -16.90 -12.69
CA ARG A 88 -14.23 -15.48 -12.31
C ARG A 88 -15.66 -14.96 -12.22
N ILE A 89 -16.55 -15.32 -13.15
CA ILE A 89 -17.95 -14.88 -13.11
C ILE A 89 -18.68 -15.50 -11.92
N ASN A 90 -18.40 -16.77 -11.61
CA ASN A 90 -19.02 -17.43 -10.46
C ASN A 90 -18.47 -16.96 -9.11
N ARG A 91 -17.31 -16.31 -9.05
CA ARG A 91 -16.81 -15.69 -7.80
C ARG A 91 -17.77 -14.64 -7.28
N VAL A 92 -18.01 -14.68 -5.97
CA VAL A 92 -19.04 -13.88 -5.29
C VAL A 92 -18.92 -12.40 -5.66
N GLU A 93 -17.74 -11.80 -5.54
CA GLU A 93 -17.55 -10.35 -5.66
C GLU A 93 -17.46 -9.83 -7.10
N PHE A 94 -16.70 -10.49 -7.97
CA PHE A 94 -16.34 -9.98 -9.31
C PHE A 94 -17.56 -9.52 -10.12
N ALA A 95 -18.62 -10.32 -10.15
CA ALA A 95 -19.83 -10.03 -10.93
C ALA A 95 -21.01 -9.55 -10.06
N SER A 96 -20.85 -9.42 -8.73
CA SER A 96 -21.95 -9.22 -7.77
C SER A 96 -22.83 -8.01 -8.11
N ARG A 97 -22.20 -6.85 -8.30
CA ARG A 97 -22.90 -5.58 -8.54
C ARG A 97 -23.67 -5.61 -9.85
N PHE A 98 -23.07 -6.16 -10.91
CA PHE A 98 -23.71 -6.24 -12.22
C PHE A 98 -24.83 -7.28 -12.23
N THR A 99 -24.65 -8.45 -11.59
CA THR A 99 -25.74 -9.42 -11.35
C THR A 99 -26.92 -8.77 -10.64
N THR A 100 -26.65 -8.04 -9.55
CA THR A 100 -27.69 -7.35 -8.78
C THR A 100 -28.41 -6.32 -9.63
N LEU A 101 -27.68 -5.58 -10.46
CA LEU A 101 -28.24 -4.58 -11.35
C LEU A 101 -29.11 -5.20 -12.46
N LEU A 102 -28.67 -6.30 -13.07
CA LEU A 102 -29.47 -7.08 -14.03
C LEU A 102 -30.80 -7.52 -13.40
N LEU A 103 -30.76 -8.04 -12.16
CA LEU A 103 -31.96 -8.42 -11.43
C LEU A 103 -32.90 -7.22 -11.20
N LEU A 104 -32.36 -6.09 -10.73
CA LEU A 104 -33.14 -4.89 -10.46
C LEU A 104 -33.82 -4.34 -11.72
N HIS A 105 -33.09 -4.27 -12.85
CA HIS A 105 -33.65 -3.83 -14.12
C HIS A 105 -34.72 -4.80 -14.63
N PHE A 106 -34.44 -6.11 -14.65
CA PHE A 106 -35.38 -7.11 -15.15
C PHE A 106 -36.69 -7.11 -14.35
N VAL A 107 -36.60 -7.12 -13.02
CA VAL A 107 -37.77 -7.08 -12.12
C VAL A 107 -38.57 -5.80 -12.31
N SER A 108 -37.90 -4.66 -12.49
CA SER A 108 -38.54 -3.37 -12.75
C SER A 108 -39.23 -3.31 -14.12
N GLU A 109 -38.59 -3.82 -15.17
CA GLU A 109 -39.12 -3.82 -16.54
C GLU A 109 -40.33 -4.75 -16.66
N LYS A 110 -40.25 -5.94 -16.07
CA LYS A 110 -41.33 -6.95 -16.10
C LYS A 110 -42.41 -6.72 -15.05
N LYS A 111 -42.23 -5.74 -14.15
CA LYS A 111 -43.15 -5.44 -13.03
C LYS A 111 -43.48 -6.66 -12.16
N ILE A 112 -42.51 -7.56 -12.00
CA ILE A 112 -42.66 -8.76 -11.16
C ILE A 112 -42.13 -8.48 -9.75
N GLN A 113 -42.63 -9.18 -8.73
CA GLN A 113 -42.11 -9.05 -7.36
C GLN A 113 -40.96 -10.03 -7.07
N ARG A 114 -40.95 -11.19 -7.74
CA ARG A 114 -39.94 -12.23 -7.55
C ARG A 114 -39.70 -12.99 -8.86
N LEU A 115 -38.46 -13.40 -9.09
CA LEU A 115 -38.09 -14.28 -10.19
C LEU A 115 -38.55 -15.71 -9.90
N THR A 116 -39.14 -16.38 -10.88
CA THR A 116 -39.49 -17.81 -10.82
C THR A 116 -38.90 -18.55 -12.01
N ASP A 117 -38.82 -19.89 -11.97
CA ASP A 117 -38.27 -20.71 -13.06
C ASP A 117 -38.95 -20.43 -14.41
N LYS A 118 -40.23 -20.01 -14.38
CA LYS A 118 -41.01 -19.63 -15.56
C LYS A 118 -40.47 -18.38 -16.28
N ASN A 119 -39.69 -17.53 -15.61
CA ASN A 119 -39.11 -16.32 -16.17
C ASN A 119 -37.75 -16.55 -16.85
N SER A 120 -37.18 -17.76 -16.76
CA SER A 120 -35.83 -18.06 -17.27
C SER A 120 -35.61 -17.76 -18.76
N PRO A 121 -36.57 -18.06 -19.67
CA PRO A 121 -36.42 -17.71 -21.09
C PRO A 121 -36.37 -16.19 -21.33
N GLU A 122 -37.26 -15.43 -20.68
CA GLU A 122 -37.28 -13.97 -20.80
C GLU A 122 -36.06 -13.30 -20.17
N LEU A 123 -35.56 -13.85 -19.06
CA LEU A 123 -34.34 -13.37 -18.42
C LEU A 123 -33.12 -13.58 -19.34
N THR A 124 -33.08 -14.72 -20.04
CA THR A 124 -32.02 -15.03 -21.00
C THR A 124 -32.02 -14.03 -22.16
N ASP A 125 -33.19 -13.72 -22.71
CA ASP A 125 -33.35 -12.74 -23.78
C ASP A 125 -32.96 -11.31 -23.34
N PHE A 126 -33.39 -10.91 -22.14
CA PHE A 126 -33.02 -9.63 -21.53
C PHE A 126 -31.49 -9.49 -21.37
N ILE A 127 -30.84 -10.47 -20.73
CA ILE A 127 -29.38 -10.45 -20.52
C ILE A 127 -28.64 -10.50 -21.86
N GLY A 128 -29.11 -11.32 -22.80
CA GLY A 128 -28.57 -11.37 -24.15
C GLY A 128 -28.62 -10.01 -24.85
N THR A 129 -29.73 -9.29 -24.72
CA THR A 129 -29.91 -7.94 -25.28
C THR A 129 -28.97 -6.92 -24.66
N VAL A 130 -28.81 -6.94 -23.33
CA VAL A 130 -27.87 -6.06 -22.61
C VAL A 130 -26.44 -6.25 -23.13
N PHE A 131 -26.03 -7.49 -23.41
CA PHE A 131 -24.68 -7.79 -23.90
C PHE A 131 -24.51 -7.72 -25.41
N ALA A 132 -25.59 -7.79 -26.20
CA ALA A 132 -25.52 -7.88 -27.66
C ALA A 132 -24.72 -6.74 -28.32
N LYS A 133 -24.76 -5.53 -27.73
CA LYS A 133 -23.99 -4.37 -28.20
C LYS A 133 -22.47 -4.56 -28.10
N TYR A 134 -22.01 -5.47 -27.25
CA TYR A 134 -20.61 -5.57 -26.86
C TYR A 134 -19.94 -6.89 -27.27
N PHE A 135 -20.68 -7.87 -27.78
CA PHE A 135 -20.13 -9.15 -28.23
C PHE A 135 -20.42 -9.37 -29.72
N THR A 136 -19.36 -9.58 -30.51
CA THR A 136 -19.46 -9.95 -31.92
C THR A 136 -19.55 -11.47 -32.11
N ASP A 137 -18.93 -12.24 -31.22
CA ASP A 137 -19.01 -13.70 -31.19
C ASP A 137 -20.29 -14.14 -30.48
N LYS A 138 -21.20 -14.77 -31.24
CA LYS A 138 -22.48 -15.28 -30.74
C LYS A 138 -22.32 -16.44 -29.75
N THR A 139 -21.27 -17.26 -29.90
CA THR A 139 -20.99 -18.38 -29.00
C THR A 139 -20.57 -17.85 -27.63
N LEU A 140 -19.64 -16.89 -27.62
CA LEU A 140 -19.20 -16.24 -26.39
C LEU A 140 -20.33 -15.44 -25.72
N LEU A 141 -21.16 -14.73 -26.50
CA LEU A 141 -22.34 -14.04 -25.99
C LEU A 141 -23.30 -15.01 -25.27
N HIS A 142 -23.58 -16.17 -25.90
CA HIS A 142 -24.45 -17.17 -25.31
C HIS A 142 -23.86 -17.78 -24.03
N GLU A 143 -22.56 -18.09 -24.02
CA GLU A 143 -21.84 -18.58 -22.84
C GLU A 143 -21.95 -17.59 -21.66
N VAL A 144 -21.58 -16.33 -21.89
CA VAL A 144 -21.57 -15.28 -20.86
C VAL A 144 -22.98 -15.00 -20.35
N SER A 145 -23.97 -14.90 -21.26
CA SER A 145 -25.36 -14.67 -20.88
C SER A 145 -25.88 -15.79 -19.99
N THR A 146 -25.57 -17.05 -20.33
CA THR A 146 -25.98 -18.22 -19.54
C THR A 146 -25.38 -18.20 -18.13
N LEU A 147 -24.11 -17.81 -17.98
CA LEU A 147 -23.47 -17.68 -16.67
C LEU A 147 -24.16 -16.59 -15.82
N PHE A 148 -24.47 -15.44 -16.42
CA PHE A 148 -25.18 -14.36 -15.71
C PHE A 148 -26.63 -14.71 -15.37
N VAL A 149 -27.35 -15.43 -16.24
CA VAL A 149 -28.71 -15.94 -15.94
C VAL A 149 -28.69 -16.78 -14.66
N LYS A 150 -27.78 -17.77 -14.58
CA LYS A 150 -27.62 -18.61 -13.39
C LYS A 150 -27.37 -17.78 -12.13
N LYS A 151 -26.47 -16.80 -12.22
CA LYS A 151 -26.11 -15.94 -11.09
C LYS A 151 -27.25 -15.01 -10.66
N VAL A 152 -28.02 -14.47 -11.59
CA VAL A 152 -29.19 -13.64 -11.31
C VAL A 152 -30.29 -14.46 -10.62
N ILE A 153 -30.51 -15.70 -11.06
CA ILE A 153 -31.44 -16.62 -10.39
C ILE A 153 -31.00 -16.86 -8.95
N LEU A 154 -29.72 -17.20 -8.71
CA LEU A 154 -29.18 -17.40 -7.36
C LEU A 154 -29.35 -16.14 -6.49
N LYS A 155 -28.96 -14.96 -7.00
CA LYS A 155 -29.10 -13.68 -6.29
C LYS A 155 -30.57 -13.37 -5.95
N SER A 156 -31.52 -13.76 -6.81
CA SER A 156 -32.95 -13.57 -6.54
C SER A 156 -33.48 -14.44 -5.39
N GLN A 157 -32.81 -15.55 -5.09
CA GLN A 157 -33.16 -16.45 -3.99
C GLN A 157 -32.63 -15.96 -2.64
N GLU A 158 -31.47 -15.29 -2.63
CA GLU A 158 -30.84 -14.71 -1.44
C GLU A 158 -31.62 -13.53 -0.85
N GLY A 159 -32.41 -12.84 -1.68
CA GLY A 159 -33.08 -11.60 -1.32
C GLY A 159 -32.18 -10.37 -1.49
N LEU A 160 -32.82 -9.20 -1.58
CA LEU A 160 -32.13 -7.92 -1.75
C LEU A 160 -32.12 -7.13 -0.43
N THR A 161 -30.95 -6.59 -0.12
CA THR A 161 -30.68 -5.75 1.04
C THR A 161 -30.58 -4.28 0.62
N ASP A 162 -30.56 -3.35 1.58
CA ASP A 162 -30.36 -1.93 1.26
C ASP A 162 -29.05 -1.69 0.49
N SER A 163 -27.98 -2.45 0.77
CA SER A 163 -26.69 -2.35 0.04
C SER A 163 -26.78 -2.79 -1.42
N ASP A 164 -27.81 -3.56 -1.78
CA ASP A 164 -28.09 -3.89 -3.18
C ASP A 164 -28.75 -2.71 -3.91
N TYR A 165 -29.51 -1.87 -3.19
CA TYR A 165 -30.20 -0.70 -3.75
C TYR A 165 -29.40 0.59 -3.67
N PHE A 166 -28.54 0.77 -2.65
CA PHE A 166 -27.87 2.02 -2.36
C PHE A 166 -26.38 1.79 -2.06
N PRO A 167 -25.47 2.63 -2.63
CA PRO A 167 -24.05 2.52 -2.31
C PRO A 167 -23.80 2.87 -0.85
N THR A 168 -22.84 2.18 -0.24
CA THR A 168 -22.40 2.48 1.11
C THR A 168 -21.48 3.70 1.13
N ARG A 169 -21.32 4.32 2.31
CA ARG A 169 -20.31 5.36 2.52
C ARG A 169 -18.92 4.89 2.11
N ASP A 170 -18.55 3.65 2.44
CA ASP A 170 -17.23 3.12 2.09
C ASP A 170 -17.07 2.97 0.57
N TYR A 171 -18.11 2.53 -0.13
CA TYR A 171 -18.12 2.50 -1.59
C TYR A 171 -17.91 3.89 -2.19
N ILE A 172 -18.60 4.92 -1.69
CA ILE A 172 -18.39 6.30 -2.16
C ILE A 172 -16.96 6.77 -1.90
N GLN A 173 -16.35 6.38 -0.77
CA GLN A 173 -14.94 6.69 -0.50
C GLN A 173 -13.99 5.97 -1.45
N ASP A 174 -14.25 4.70 -1.80
CA ASP A 174 -13.49 3.98 -2.81
C ASP A 174 -13.60 4.67 -4.18
N GLN A 175 -14.79 5.18 -4.54
CA GLN A 175 -14.98 5.95 -5.78
C GLN A 175 -14.22 7.27 -5.79
N ILE A 176 -14.01 7.92 -4.64
CA ILE A 176 -13.12 9.10 -4.54
C ILE A 176 -11.69 8.69 -4.88
N GLU A 177 -11.19 7.63 -4.26
CA GLU A 177 -9.82 7.15 -4.46
C GLU A 177 -9.57 6.75 -5.92
N THR A 178 -10.48 5.99 -6.52
CA THR A 178 -10.38 5.55 -7.92
C THR A 178 -10.47 6.72 -8.88
N THR A 179 -11.46 7.60 -8.72
CA THR A 179 -11.64 8.75 -9.63
C THR A 179 -10.43 9.67 -9.60
N LEU A 180 -9.87 9.98 -8.43
CA LEU A 180 -8.68 10.81 -8.32
C LEU A 180 -7.47 10.16 -9.03
N LYS A 181 -7.29 8.84 -8.92
CA LYS A 181 -6.23 8.13 -9.64
C LYS A 181 -6.45 8.15 -11.16
N ASP A 182 -7.68 7.95 -11.61
CA ASP A 182 -8.04 7.91 -13.03
C ASP A 182 -7.78 9.25 -13.74
N ILE A 183 -7.91 10.37 -13.02
CA ILE A 183 -7.61 11.71 -13.54
C ILE A 183 -6.15 12.15 -13.31
N GLY A 184 -5.30 11.28 -12.76
CA GLY A 184 -3.88 11.54 -12.52
C GLY A 184 -3.56 12.23 -11.17
N GLU A 185 -4.55 12.48 -10.32
CA GLU A 185 -4.41 13.07 -8.98
C GLU A 185 -3.97 12.04 -7.94
N VAL A 186 -2.90 11.29 -8.25
CA VAL A 186 -2.42 10.15 -7.45
C VAL A 186 -2.04 10.58 -6.04
N MET A 187 -1.37 11.73 -5.88
CA MET A 187 -0.95 12.22 -4.56
C MET A 187 -2.13 12.57 -3.65
N ILE A 188 -3.16 13.20 -4.21
CA ILE A 188 -4.40 13.50 -3.48
C ILE A 188 -5.13 12.20 -3.13
N ALA A 189 -5.18 11.24 -4.05
CA ALA A 189 -5.77 9.92 -3.78
C ALA A 189 -5.06 9.18 -2.63
N GLU A 190 -3.72 9.13 -2.66
CA GLU A 190 -2.92 8.52 -1.59
C GLU A 190 -3.12 9.25 -0.25
N GLY A 191 -3.12 10.59 -0.25
CA GLY A 191 -3.41 11.39 0.95
C GLY A 191 -4.81 11.13 1.50
N PHE A 192 -5.81 10.99 0.63
CA PHE A 192 -7.18 10.69 1.01
C PHE A 192 -7.30 9.30 1.65
N MET A 193 -6.58 8.30 1.10
CA MET A 193 -6.49 6.95 1.68
C MET A 193 -5.96 7.00 3.12
N ILE A 194 -4.84 7.70 3.35
CA ILE A 194 -4.24 7.83 4.69
C ILE A 194 -5.22 8.53 5.65
N PHE A 195 -5.85 9.61 5.18
CA PHE A 195 -6.83 10.35 5.97
C PHE A 195 -8.00 9.44 6.39
N ARG A 196 -8.58 8.69 5.43
CA ARG A 196 -9.69 7.76 5.66
C ARG A 196 -9.29 6.68 6.67
N GLU A 197 -8.15 6.03 6.46
CA GLU A 197 -7.67 4.95 7.33
C GLU A 197 -7.32 5.45 8.72
N GLY A 198 -6.68 6.61 8.84
CA GLY A 198 -6.41 7.19 10.16
C GLY A 198 -7.70 7.58 10.90
N LYS A 199 -8.74 8.06 10.21
CA LYS A 199 -10.07 8.28 10.84
C LYS A 199 -10.70 6.98 11.33
N LYS A 200 -10.62 5.91 10.54
CA LYS A 200 -11.10 4.58 10.92
C LYS A 200 -10.37 4.08 12.18
N LYS A 201 -9.04 4.21 12.22
CA LYS A 201 -8.21 3.82 13.36
C LYS A 201 -8.48 4.65 14.62
N ILE A 202 -8.76 5.96 14.49
CA ILE A 202 -9.23 6.78 15.62
C ILE A 202 -10.57 6.25 16.15
N MET A 203 -11.53 5.96 15.27
CA MET A 203 -12.84 5.43 15.67
C MET A 203 -12.72 4.06 16.37
N GLN A 204 -11.74 3.25 15.96
CA GLN A 204 -11.45 1.94 16.54
C GLN A 204 -10.56 2.02 17.80
N ASN A 205 -10.22 3.22 18.28
CA ASN A 205 -9.31 3.47 19.40
C ASN A 205 -7.90 2.85 19.22
N GLU A 206 -7.45 2.67 17.98
CA GLU A 206 -6.10 2.18 17.69
C GLU A 206 -5.03 3.27 17.77
N ILE A 207 -5.43 4.51 17.48
CA ILE A 207 -4.61 5.73 17.63
C ILE A 207 -5.45 6.85 18.25
N SER A 208 -4.80 7.77 18.96
CA SER A 208 -5.44 8.99 19.45
C SER A 208 -5.56 10.06 18.34
N LYS A 209 -6.37 11.09 18.57
CA LYS A 209 -6.45 12.25 17.66
C LYS A 209 -5.10 12.97 17.51
N ALA A 210 -4.26 12.97 18.54
CA ALA A 210 -2.92 13.57 18.50
C ALA A 210 -1.92 12.74 17.68
N GLN A 211 -2.20 11.45 17.48
CA GLN A 211 -1.38 10.53 16.68
C GLN A 211 -1.86 10.45 15.22
N PHE A 212 -2.81 11.28 14.81
CA PHE A 212 -3.35 11.24 13.46
C PHE A 212 -2.35 11.81 12.46
N THR A 213 -1.92 11.00 11.49
CA THR A 213 -0.85 11.36 10.54
C THR A 213 -1.26 12.32 9.43
N HIS A 214 -2.55 12.63 9.28
CA HIS A 214 -3.04 13.50 8.21
C HIS A 214 -2.60 13.00 6.83
N ASN A 215 -1.75 13.74 6.11
CA ASN A 215 -1.16 13.35 4.82
C ASN A 215 -0.06 12.26 4.90
N GLY A 216 0.22 11.73 6.09
CA GLY A 216 1.22 10.66 6.30
C GLY A 216 2.65 11.14 6.47
N ILE A 217 2.90 12.44 6.37
CA ILE A 217 4.25 13.00 6.45
C ILE A 217 4.61 13.30 7.90
N HIS A 218 5.73 12.75 8.37
CA HIS A 218 6.30 13.10 9.67
C HIS A 218 7.07 14.44 9.58
N LYS A 219 6.33 15.56 9.64
CA LYS A 219 6.81 16.93 9.32
C LYS A 219 8.12 17.29 10.03
N GLU A 220 8.26 16.95 11.31
CA GLU A 220 9.47 17.27 12.08
C GLU A 220 10.71 16.52 11.58
N ARG A 221 10.56 15.27 11.13
CA ARG A 221 11.68 14.48 10.60
C ARG A 221 12.08 14.94 9.20
N VAL A 222 11.10 15.29 8.38
CA VAL A 222 11.35 15.91 7.08
C VAL A 222 12.10 17.24 7.25
N ARG A 223 11.65 18.09 8.18
CA ARG A 223 12.30 19.38 8.47
C ARG A 223 13.75 19.20 8.92
N GLN A 224 14.02 18.26 9.83
CA GLN A 224 15.39 17.94 10.28
C GLN A 224 16.28 17.49 9.11
N THR A 225 15.75 16.61 8.24
CA THR A 225 16.47 16.10 7.07
C THR A 225 16.78 17.22 6.07
N LEU A 226 15.79 18.04 5.72
CA LEU A 226 15.99 19.16 4.80
C LEU A 226 16.97 20.20 5.37
N THR A 227 16.90 20.49 6.66
CA THR A 227 17.84 21.40 7.33
C THR A 227 19.28 20.88 7.20
N TRP A 228 19.49 19.59 7.46
CA TRP A 228 20.79 18.95 7.29
C TRP A 228 21.25 19.03 5.83
N ASN A 229 20.39 18.72 4.87
CA ASN A 229 20.74 18.76 3.45
C ASN A 229 21.15 20.19 3.00
N ILE A 230 20.46 21.23 3.49
CA ILE A 230 20.80 22.63 3.20
C ILE A 230 22.17 22.99 3.78
N GLN A 231 22.44 22.60 5.03
CA GLN A 231 23.72 22.87 5.70
C GLN A 231 24.93 22.22 5.00
N HIS A 232 24.70 21.14 4.25
CA HIS A 232 25.72 20.43 3.48
C HIS A 232 25.61 20.68 1.97
N GLU A 233 24.82 21.68 1.56
CA GLU A 233 24.62 22.06 0.16
C GLU A 233 24.29 20.87 -0.77
N CYS A 234 23.48 19.93 -0.28
CA CYS A 234 23.00 18.76 -1.00
C CYS A 234 21.46 18.66 -0.97
N ASP A 235 20.78 19.79 -0.75
CA ASP A 235 19.31 19.90 -0.74
C ASP A 235 18.69 20.00 -2.12
N THR A 236 19.48 20.16 -3.18
CA THR A 236 19.02 20.23 -4.58
C THR A 236 19.70 19.18 -5.43
N VAL A 237 19.08 18.82 -6.57
CA VAL A 237 19.73 17.95 -7.57
C VAL A 237 21.05 18.56 -8.07
N PHE A 238 21.09 19.88 -8.29
CA PHE A 238 22.31 20.57 -8.72
C PHE A 238 23.39 20.57 -7.64
N GLY A 239 23.03 20.82 -6.38
CA GLY A 239 23.95 20.75 -5.25
C GLY A 239 24.55 19.35 -5.11
N LEU A 240 23.71 18.30 -5.28
CA LEU A 240 24.20 16.92 -5.32
C LEU A 240 25.17 16.68 -6.50
N ASN A 241 24.87 17.21 -7.68
CA ASN A 241 25.76 17.12 -8.84
C ASN A 241 27.09 17.86 -8.62
N ASP A 242 27.09 18.98 -7.91
CA ASP A 242 28.30 19.71 -7.53
C ASP A 242 29.23 18.85 -6.65
N TRP A 243 28.67 18.04 -5.74
CA TRP A 243 29.43 17.08 -4.95
C TRP A 243 30.11 16.01 -5.80
N ILE A 244 29.46 15.58 -6.90
CA ILE A 244 29.97 14.53 -7.80
C ILE A 244 31.14 15.04 -8.65
N ILE A 245 31.01 16.25 -9.23
CA ILE A 245 32.06 16.84 -10.08
C ILE A 245 33.18 17.53 -9.28
N GLY A 246 33.04 17.61 -7.96
CA GLY A 246 34.00 18.25 -7.06
C GLY A 246 34.05 19.78 -7.17
N ARG A 247 32.93 20.42 -7.53
CA ARG A 247 32.86 21.88 -7.59
C ARG A 247 33.10 22.47 -6.19
N ASN A 248 33.84 23.59 -6.13
CA ASN A 248 34.18 24.29 -4.89
C ASN A 248 34.92 23.42 -3.87
N GLY A 249 35.68 22.42 -4.33
CA GLY A 249 36.46 21.53 -3.45
C GLY A 249 35.64 20.45 -2.76
N LYS A 250 34.37 20.27 -3.13
CA LYS A 250 33.51 19.19 -2.62
C LYS A 250 34.08 17.82 -2.98
N SER A 251 33.81 16.81 -2.14
CA SER A 251 34.18 15.42 -2.38
C SER A 251 32.98 14.51 -2.18
N PHE A 252 32.55 13.80 -3.23
CA PHE A 252 31.40 12.89 -3.13
C PHE A 252 31.60 11.81 -2.05
N LYS A 253 32.84 11.34 -1.87
CA LYS A 253 33.21 10.39 -0.79
C LYS A 253 33.00 10.98 0.60
N GLU A 254 33.26 12.27 0.76
CA GLU A 254 32.99 12.96 2.02
C GLU A 254 31.49 13.07 2.28
N LEU A 255 30.69 13.43 1.27
CA LEU A 255 29.23 13.44 1.41
C LEU A 255 28.68 12.06 1.81
N MET A 256 29.20 10.97 1.21
CA MET A 256 28.83 9.60 1.57
C MET A 256 29.10 9.34 3.07
N LYS A 257 30.33 9.62 3.52
CA LYS A 257 30.72 9.46 4.92
C LYS A 257 29.85 10.28 5.89
N LEU A 258 29.61 11.56 5.58
CA LEU A 258 28.79 12.45 6.42
C LEU A 258 27.34 11.97 6.52
N SER A 259 26.79 11.50 5.40
CA SER A 259 25.42 10.99 5.32
C SER A 259 25.25 9.69 6.11
N ASP A 260 26.21 8.76 5.99
CA ASP A 260 26.21 7.52 6.76
C ASP A 260 26.34 7.80 8.26
N GLN A 261 27.23 8.73 8.64
CA GLN A 261 27.37 9.16 10.04
C GLN A 261 26.07 9.74 10.62
N ARG A 262 25.32 10.52 9.83
CA ARG A 262 24.00 11.02 10.25
C ARG A 262 23.06 9.87 10.61
N PHE A 263 22.98 8.85 9.75
CA PHE A 263 22.15 7.68 10.01
C PHE A 263 22.58 6.91 11.27
N TYR A 264 23.89 6.70 11.47
CA TYR A 264 24.38 6.05 12.68
C TYR A 264 24.11 6.84 13.96
N ASN A 265 24.19 8.17 13.91
CA ASN A 265 23.84 9.03 15.05
C ASN A 265 22.36 8.89 15.43
N ASP A 266 21.47 8.80 14.44
CA ASP A 266 20.05 8.56 14.66
C ASP A 266 19.81 7.18 15.31
N ILE A 267 20.51 6.13 14.85
CA ILE A 267 20.46 4.80 15.49
C ILE A 267 20.97 4.87 16.93
N ALA A 268 22.10 5.51 17.19
CA ALA A 268 22.67 5.62 18.53
C ALA A 268 21.70 6.30 19.52
N SER A 269 20.96 7.33 19.05
CA SER A 269 19.89 7.97 19.81
C SER A 269 18.76 7.01 20.16
N VAL A 270 18.36 6.15 19.22
CA VAL A 270 17.34 5.11 19.45
C VAL A 270 17.82 4.05 20.43
N VAL A 271 19.03 3.54 20.26
CA VAL A 271 19.65 2.56 21.16
C VAL A 271 19.73 3.10 22.58
N THR A 272 20.13 4.37 22.75
CA THR A 272 20.17 5.04 24.06
C THR A 272 18.81 5.03 24.75
N LYS A 273 17.73 5.28 24.01
CA LYS A 273 16.36 5.24 24.56
C LYS A 273 15.93 3.83 24.97
N ILE A 274 16.30 2.80 24.19
CA ILE A 274 16.00 1.40 24.53
C ILE A 274 16.78 1.00 25.79
N VAL A 275 18.09 1.26 25.82
CA VAL A 275 18.96 0.93 26.95
C VAL A 275 18.50 1.64 28.23
N GLY A 276 18.09 2.91 28.14
CA GLY A 276 17.54 3.67 29.27
C GLY A 276 16.27 3.07 29.87
N ARG A 277 15.54 2.25 29.11
CA ARG A 277 14.31 1.55 29.54
C ARG A 277 14.47 0.03 29.55
N LYS A 278 15.69 -0.50 29.63
CA LYS A 278 16.00 -1.94 29.50
C LYS A 278 15.24 -2.85 30.47
N ASN A 279 14.88 -2.35 31.65
CA ASN A 279 14.14 -3.12 32.65
C ASN A 279 12.63 -3.20 32.34
N GLU A 280 12.11 -2.28 31.53
CA GLU A 280 10.70 -2.18 31.17
C GLU A 280 10.40 -2.84 29.83
N ILE A 281 11.24 -2.57 28.82
CA ILE A 281 11.03 -3.02 27.44
C ILE A 281 11.21 -4.54 27.37
N LYS A 282 10.21 -5.21 26.79
CA LYS A 282 10.22 -6.65 26.51
C LYS A 282 10.04 -6.96 25.03
N VAL A 283 9.48 -6.01 24.28
CA VAL A 283 9.26 -6.12 22.83
C VAL A 283 9.77 -4.87 22.14
N VAL A 284 10.66 -5.04 21.17
CA VAL A 284 11.02 -4.02 20.17
C VAL A 284 10.32 -4.36 18.87
N ILE A 285 9.62 -3.38 18.31
CA ILE A 285 8.93 -3.51 17.03
C ILE A 285 9.61 -2.59 16.05
N ILE A 286 10.10 -3.13 14.94
CA ILE A 286 10.66 -2.34 13.84
C ILE A 286 9.73 -2.51 12.65
N ALA A 287 9.15 -1.40 12.21
CA ALA A 287 8.24 -1.36 11.07
C ALA A 287 8.72 -0.33 10.06
N GLY A 288 8.44 -0.60 8.80
CA GLY A 288 8.85 0.27 7.71
C GLY A 288 8.36 -0.29 6.38
N PRO A 289 8.10 0.59 5.40
CA PRO A 289 7.64 0.22 4.08
C PRO A 289 8.70 -0.58 3.30
N SER A 290 8.34 -1.05 2.10
CA SER A 290 9.31 -1.75 1.26
C SER A 290 10.50 -0.85 0.94
N CYS A 291 11.71 -1.41 1.04
CA CYS A 291 12.97 -0.72 0.72
C CYS A 291 13.26 0.52 1.59
N SER A 292 12.82 0.50 2.85
CA SER A 292 13.13 1.50 3.88
C SER A 292 14.39 1.16 4.72
N ASN A 293 15.28 0.31 4.22
CA ASN A 293 16.47 -0.20 4.93
C ASN A 293 16.16 -0.87 6.29
N LYS A 294 14.99 -1.52 6.41
CA LYS A 294 14.52 -2.09 7.67
C LYS A 294 15.47 -3.15 8.20
N THR A 295 15.85 -4.11 7.36
CA THR A 295 16.76 -5.20 7.74
C THR A 295 18.11 -4.66 8.19
N THR A 296 18.73 -3.75 7.43
CA THR A 296 20.00 -3.14 7.85
C THR A 296 19.87 -2.35 9.16
N THR A 297 18.78 -1.59 9.32
CA THR A 297 18.49 -0.86 10.57
C THR A 297 18.38 -1.82 11.76
N THR A 298 17.63 -2.93 11.59
CA THR A 298 17.47 -3.98 12.59
C THR A 298 18.83 -4.57 12.99
N THR A 299 19.65 -4.98 12.02
CA THR A 299 20.98 -5.56 12.26
C THR A 299 21.91 -4.60 13.01
N ILE A 300 21.90 -3.31 12.67
CA ILE A 300 22.77 -2.33 13.34
C ILE A 300 22.28 -2.10 14.78
N ILE A 301 20.97 -1.94 15.00
CA ILE A 301 20.40 -1.78 16.34
C ILE A 301 20.74 -2.99 17.22
N GLU A 302 20.61 -4.21 16.68
CA GLU A 302 20.98 -5.44 17.38
C GLU A 302 22.43 -5.41 17.85
N LYS A 303 23.38 -5.13 16.94
CA LYS A 303 24.81 -5.03 17.28
C LYS A 303 25.12 -3.96 18.33
N GLU A 304 24.46 -2.81 18.26
CA GLU A 304 24.66 -1.74 19.26
C GLU A 304 24.03 -2.10 20.62
N LEU A 305 22.91 -2.81 20.64
CA LEU A 305 22.31 -3.32 21.88
C LEU A 305 23.19 -4.41 22.52
N GLU A 306 23.82 -5.27 21.72
CA GLU A 306 24.73 -6.32 22.20
C GLU A 306 25.92 -5.73 22.96
N LYS A 307 26.48 -4.61 22.48
CA LYS A 307 27.53 -3.85 23.20
C LYS A 307 27.07 -3.37 24.59
N ASN A 308 25.76 -3.24 24.79
CA ASN A 308 25.13 -2.85 26.04
C ASN A 308 24.58 -4.04 26.84
N GLY A 309 24.93 -5.28 26.46
CA GLY A 309 24.52 -6.50 27.15
C GLY A 309 23.06 -6.91 26.90
N LEU A 310 22.42 -6.37 25.85
CA LEU A 310 21.05 -6.73 25.46
C LEU A 310 21.07 -7.46 24.12
N LYS A 311 20.25 -8.50 23.98
CA LYS A 311 20.12 -9.23 22.72
C LYS A 311 18.72 -9.12 22.17
N LEU A 312 18.59 -8.92 20.86
CA LEU A 312 17.30 -9.04 20.21
C LEU A 312 17.06 -10.51 19.85
N LYS A 313 15.85 -10.99 20.08
CA LYS A 313 15.45 -12.34 19.70
C LYS A 313 14.24 -12.27 18.81
N GLN A 314 14.45 -12.52 17.53
CA GLN A 314 13.40 -12.41 16.53
C GLN A 314 12.29 -13.44 16.77
N LEU A 315 11.07 -12.94 16.93
CA LEU A 315 9.86 -13.71 16.80
C LEU A 315 9.34 -13.52 15.37
N ASN A 316 9.56 -14.53 14.52
CA ASN A 316 9.06 -14.48 13.16
C ASN A 316 7.52 -14.52 13.19
N ILE A 317 6.88 -13.44 12.75
CA ILE A 317 5.41 -13.31 12.76
C ILE A 317 4.78 -14.16 11.67
N ASP A 318 5.49 -14.39 10.57
CA ASP A 318 4.98 -15.16 9.43
C ASP A 318 4.74 -16.64 9.80
N ASP A 319 5.42 -17.14 10.83
CA ASP A 319 5.15 -18.47 11.42
C ASP A 319 3.69 -18.59 11.92
N TYR A 320 3.03 -17.47 12.19
CA TYR A 320 1.65 -17.38 12.67
C TYR A 320 0.62 -17.15 11.56
N PHE A 321 0.97 -17.25 10.28
CA PHE A 321 -0.05 -17.28 9.23
C PHE A 321 -0.99 -18.48 9.39
N TYR A 322 -2.29 -18.30 9.12
CA TYR A 322 -3.22 -19.43 8.95
C TYR A 322 -2.79 -20.30 7.77
N ASN A 323 -3.36 -21.49 7.59
CA ASN A 323 -3.11 -22.24 6.35
C ASN A 323 -3.67 -21.46 5.17
N LEU A 324 -3.05 -21.57 4.00
CA LEU A 324 -3.41 -20.81 2.82
C LEU A 324 -4.90 -20.97 2.43
N SER A 325 -5.48 -22.15 2.64
CA SER A 325 -6.91 -22.40 2.43
C SER A 325 -7.84 -21.54 3.30
N GLU A 326 -7.32 -21.01 4.40
CA GLU A 326 -8.03 -20.21 5.40
C GLU A 326 -7.69 -18.71 5.29
N HIS A 327 -6.79 -18.32 4.37
CA HIS A 327 -6.41 -16.92 4.18
C HIS A 327 -7.56 -16.11 3.58
N PRO A 328 -7.66 -14.82 3.95
CA PRO A 328 -8.51 -13.89 3.22
C PRO A 328 -8.03 -13.79 1.77
N LYS A 329 -8.99 -13.74 0.85
CA LYS A 329 -8.74 -13.52 -0.57
C LYS A 329 -9.11 -12.08 -0.91
N ASP A 330 -8.34 -11.46 -1.79
CA ASP A 330 -8.64 -10.12 -2.28
C ASP A 330 -9.77 -10.11 -3.32
N GLU A 331 -10.08 -8.90 -3.81
CA GLU A 331 -11.10 -8.64 -4.83
C GLU A 331 -10.84 -9.36 -6.18
N PHE A 332 -9.60 -9.84 -6.38
CA PHE A 332 -9.16 -10.63 -7.54
C PHE A 332 -9.06 -12.13 -7.24
N GLY A 333 -9.37 -12.55 -6.01
CA GLY A 333 -9.32 -13.92 -5.51
C GLY A 333 -7.91 -14.46 -5.29
N ASP A 334 -6.92 -13.58 -5.25
CA ASP A 334 -5.55 -13.89 -4.88
C ASP A 334 -5.42 -13.83 -3.35
N TYR A 335 -4.51 -14.63 -2.79
CA TYR A 335 -4.28 -14.65 -1.34
C TYR A 335 -3.56 -13.38 -0.91
N ASP A 336 -4.18 -12.63 0.00
CA ASP A 336 -3.63 -11.37 0.48
C ASP A 336 -2.82 -11.59 1.77
N TYR A 337 -1.53 -11.90 1.59
CA TYR A 337 -0.57 -12.00 2.70
C TYR A 337 -0.32 -10.66 3.41
N GLU A 338 -0.78 -9.55 2.84
CA GLU A 338 -0.58 -8.19 3.35
C GLU A 338 -1.76 -7.73 4.23
N MET A 339 -2.73 -8.62 4.53
CA MET A 339 -3.78 -8.36 5.50
C MET A 339 -3.38 -8.93 6.88
N PRO A 340 -3.46 -8.13 7.96
CA PRO A 340 -3.25 -8.65 9.31
C PRO A 340 -4.14 -9.84 9.68
N GLU A 341 -5.31 -9.96 9.03
CA GLU A 341 -6.27 -11.05 9.18
C GLU A 341 -5.75 -12.41 8.71
N ALA A 342 -4.70 -12.45 7.87
CA ALA A 342 -4.03 -13.70 7.51
C ALA A 342 -3.24 -14.30 8.69
N ILE A 343 -2.97 -13.50 9.73
CA ILE A 343 -2.22 -13.90 10.93
C ILE A 343 -3.18 -14.37 12.02
N ASP A 344 -2.84 -15.47 12.68
CA ASP A 344 -3.51 -15.93 13.90
C ASP A 344 -3.11 -15.07 15.10
N ILE A 345 -3.68 -13.86 15.10
CA ILE A 345 -3.51 -12.84 16.13
C ILE A 345 -3.86 -13.38 17.53
N PRO A 346 -4.91 -14.22 17.72
CA PRO A 346 -5.17 -14.83 19.02
C PRO A 346 -4.00 -15.66 19.54
N LEU A 347 -3.49 -16.62 18.74
CA LEU A 347 -2.36 -17.46 19.13
C LEU A 347 -1.09 -16.63 19.36
N LEU A 348 -0.84 -15.64 18.51
CA LEU A 348 0.30 -14.73 18.68
C LEU A 348 0.24 -13.98 20.03
N ASN A 349 -0.94 -13.47 20.40
CA ASN A 349 -1.11 -12.75 21.66
C ASN A 349 -1.01 -13.65 22.89
N GLU A 350 -1.49 -14.89 22.80
CA GLU A 350 -1.27 -15.90 23.85
C GLU A 350 0.24 -16.15 24.05
N ASN A 351 0.94 -16.42 22.95
CA ASN A 351 2.37 -16.67 22.96
C ASN A 351 3.18 -15.45 23.45
N LEU A 352 2.84 -14.23 23.03
CA LEU A 352 3.49 -13.01 23.52
C LEU A 352 3.30 -12.82 25.02
N LYS A 353 2.10 -13.06 25.55
CA LYS A 353 1.81 -13.00 26.99
C LYS A 353 2.67 -13.99 27.77
N ASP A 354 2.79 -15.21 27.28
CA ASP A 354 3.58 -16.25 27.92
C ASP A 354 5.08 -15.94 27.85
N LEU A 355 5.58 -15.46 26.71
CA LEU A 355 6.98 -15.06 26.54
C LEU A 355 7.39 -13.91 27.46
N ILE A 356 6.59 -12.85 27.58
CA ILE A 356 6.91 -11.74 28.50
C ILE A 356 6.83 -12.15 29.97
N SER A 357 6.15 -13.26 30.28
CA SER A 357 6.12 -13.88 31.62
C SER A 357 7.28 -14.86 31.87
N GLY A 358 8.16 -15.08 30.89
CA GLY A 358 9.35 -15.94 30.98
C GLY A 358 9.10 -17.42 30.70
N LYS A 359 7.92 -17.78 30.19
CA LYS A 359 7.58 -19.16 29.81
C LYS A 359 8.16 -19.54 28.45
N THR A 360 8.33 -20.83 28.23
CA THR A 360 8.59 -21.40 26.90
C THR A 360 7.26 -21.59 26.18
N ILE A 361 7.19 -21.21 24.91
CA ILE A 361 6.05 -21.45 24.03
C ILE A 361 6.38 -22.51 22.99
N LYS A 362 5.34 -23.07 22.38
CA LYS A 362 5.43 -23.81 21.12
C LYS A 362 5.17 -22.82 19.97
N ARG A 363 6.23 -22.28 19.39
CA ARG A 363 6.12 -21.40 18.21
C ARG A 363 5.77 -22.24 16.98
N PRO A 364 4.72 -21.91 16.21
CA PRO A 364 4.41 -22.61 14.97
C PRO A 364 5.56 -22.46 13.95
N LYS A 365 5.54 -23.31 12.93
CA LYS A 365 6.38 -23.21 11.74
C LYS A 365 5.48 -23.11 10.52
N TYR A 366 5.62 -22.05 9.75
CA TYR A 366 4.87 -21.89 8.50
C TYR A 366 5.75 -22.22 7.30
N ASN A 367 5.25 -23.10 6.44
CA ASN A 367 5.95 -23.51 5.23
C ASN A 367 5.33 -22.83 4.01
N PHE A 368 6.03 -21.83 3.48
CA PHE A 368 5.56 -21.06 2.31
C PHE A 368 5.44 -21.89 1.03
N LYS A 369 6.14 -23.03 0.91
CA LYS A 369 6.02 -23.91 -0.27
C LYS A 369 4.72 -24.70 -0.26
N THR A 370 4.29 -25.15 0.91
CA THR A 370 3.04 -25.92 1.06
C THR A 370 1.85 -25.01 1.40
N GLY A 371 2.11 -23.80 1.89
CA GLY A 371 1.09 -22.88 2.38
C GLY A 371 0.43 -23.35 3.68
N MET A 372 1.16 -24.11 4.52
CA MET A 372 0.59 -24.74 5.72
C MET A 372 1.52 -24.63 6.92
N ARG A 373 0.93 -24.71 8.13
CA ARG A 373 1.70 -24.94 9.36
C ARG A 373 2.06 -26.42 9.46
N ASP A 374 3.35 -26.72 9.44
CA ASP A 374 3.85 -28.11 9.41
C ASP A 374 4.59 -28.55 10.68
N GLY A 375 4.59 -27.72 11.73
CA GLY A 375 5.11 -28.12 13.03
C GLY A 375 5.18 -27.00 14.06
N TYR A 376 5.82 -27.33 15.19
CA TYR A 376 6.10 -26.40 16.28
C TYR A 376 7.53 -26.55 16.78
N THR A 377 8.10 -25.46 17.29
CA THR A 377 9.40 -25.42 17.95
C THR A 377 9.33 -24.73 19.28
N ASP A 378 10.11 -25.22 20.25
CA ASP A 378 10.26 -24.53 21.52
C ASP A 378 10.94 -23.18 21.31
N PHE A 379 10.33 -22.13 21.87
CA PHE A 379 10.85 -20.79 21.83
C PHE A 379 10.71 -20.16 23.22
N LYS A 380 11.79 -19.55 23.72
CA LYS A 380 11.85 -18.91 25.04
C LYS A 380 12.71 -17.65 24.93
N VAL A 381 12.38 -16.64 25.73
CA VAL A 381 13.16 -15.40 25.85
C VAL A 381 13.96 -15.47 27.15
N GLY A 382 15.28 -15.25 27.04
CA GLY A 382 16.23 -15.18 28.14
C GLY A 382 16.11 -13.88 28.94
N LYS A 383 16.83 -13.80 30.05
CA LYS A 383 16.76 -12.65 30.98
C LYS A 383 17.19 -11.34 30.33
N ASP A 384 18.23 -11.40 29.48
CA ASP A 384 18.82 -10.26 28.78
C ASP A 384 18.43 -10.20 27.30
N GLU A 385 17.39 -10.96 26.92
CA GLU A 385 16.83 -10.98 25.57
C GLU A 385 15.55 -10.14 25.50
N ILE A 386 15.38 -9.39 24.41
CA ILE A 386 14.20 -8.61 24.09
C ILE A 386 13.58 -9.21 22.82
N ILE A 387 12.27 -9.42 22.81
CA ILE A 387 11.58 -9.94 21.63
C ILE A 387 11.64 -8.89 20.52
N LEU A 388 12.12 -9.27 19.35
CA LEU A 388 12.10 -8.45 18.15
C LEU A 388 10.95 -8.90 17.24
N ILE A 389 10.09 -7.94 16.89
CA ILE A 389 9.07 -8.08 15.85
C ILE A 389 9.47 -7.17 14.69
N ASP A 390 9.95 -7.78 13.62
CA ASP A 390 10.28 -7.11 12.35
C ASP A 390 9.28 -7.60 11.29
N CYS A 391 8.19 -6.85 11.08
CA CYS A 391 7.17 -7.18 10.10
C CYS A 391 6.40 -5.94 9.62
N LEU A 392 5.74 -6.06 8.46
CA LEU A 392 4.96 -4.98 7.85
C LEU A 392 3.84 -4.48 8.77
N HIS A 393 3.18 -5.40 9.47
CA HIS A 393 2.04 -5.12 10.35
C HIS A 393 2.44 -4.87 11.80
N GLY A 394 3.73 -4.70 12.11
CA GLY A 394 4.20 -4.55 13.49
C GLY A 394 3.51 -3.42 14.27
N LEU A 395 3.09 -2.36 13.57
CA LEU A 395 2.38 -1.21 14.17
C LEU A 395 0.87 -1.44 14.36
N PHE A 396 0.30 -2.51 13.80
CA PHE A 396 -1.09 -2.84 14.00
C PHE A 396 -1.33 -3.26 15.45
N GLN A 397 -2.12 -2.47 16.18
CA GLN A 397 -2.24 -2.59 17.64
C GLN A 397 -2.70 -3.98 18.09
N LYS A 398 -3.62 -4.60 17.33
CA LYS A 398 -4.15 -5.93 17.67
C LYS A 398 -3.08 -7.02 17.63
N LEU A 399 -2.05 -6.87 16.80
CA LEU A 399 -0.97 -7.84 16.65
C LEU A 399 -0.22 -8.08 17.97
N THR A 400 -0.14 -7.05 18.83
CA THR A 400 0.59 -7.12 20.10
C THR A 400 -0.26 -6.67 21.29
N ALA A 401 -1.59 -6.77 21.21
CA ALA A 401 -2.53 -6.25 22.22
C ALA A 401 -2.31 -6.81 23.64
N SER A 402 -1.81 -8.03 23.76
CA SER A 402 -1.45 -8.70 25.02
C SER A 402 -0.27 -8.07 25.76
N VAL A 403 0.58 -7.32 25.05
CA VAL A 403 1.77 -6.68 25.62
C VAL A 403 1.41 -5.25 26.04
N PRO A 404 1.64 -4.84 27.30
CA PRO A 404 1.39 -3.48 27.74
C PRO A 404 2.25 -2.47 26.97
N SER A 405 1.72 -1.28 26.65
CA SER A 405 2.44 -0.26 25.87
C SER A 405 3.79 0.15 26.49
N ARG A 406 3.90 0.19 27.83
CA ARG A 406 5.16 0.50 28.53
C ARG A 406 6.26 -0.55 28.29
N ASN A 407 5.88 -1.78 27.97
CA ASN A 407 6.78 -2.89 27.68
C ASN A 407 7.14 -2.99 26.18
N LYS A 408 6.63 -2.08 25.35
CA LYS A 408 6.94 -1.97 23.93
C LYS A 408 7.89 -0.81 23.67
N PHE A 409 8.69 -0.97 22.62
CA PHE A 409 9.39 0.12 21.97
C PHE A 409 9.21 0.00 20.45
N LYS A 410 8.52 0.95 19.84
CA LYS A 410 8.14 0.94 18.43
C LYS A 410 9.02 1.88 17.62
N ILE A 411 9.60 1.37 16.56
CA ILE A 411 10.48 2.10 15.64
C ILE A 411 9.82 2.07 14.27
N TYR A 412 9.62 3.25 13.69
CA TYR A 412 9.30 3.40 12.28
C TYR A 412 10.55 3.83 11.53
N THR A 413 10.92 3.12 10.47
CA THR A 413 12.00 3.52 9.57
C THR A 413 11.45 3.85 8.19
N GLU A 414 11.92 4.94 7.60
CA GLU A 414 11.57 5.38 6.24
C GLU A 414 12.83 5.83 5.50
N SER A 415 12.89 5.54 4.20
CA SER A 415 13.96 6.00 3.33
C SER A 415 13.63 7.39 2.76
N ALA A 416 13.41 8.37 3.64
CA ALA A 416 12.93 9.70 3.28
C ALA A 416 14.07 10.67 2.92
N ASN A 417 14.69 10.50 1.76
CA ASN A 417 15.53 11.54 1.18
C ASN A 417 14.73 12.43 0.22
N MET A 418 14.89 13.75 0.36
CA MET A 418 14.20 14.74 -0.46
C MET A 418 15.22 15.75 -0.98
N LEU A 419 15.23 15.92 -2.30
CA LEU A 419 15.98 16.95 -2.98
C LEU A 419 14.98 17.91 -3.64
N ARG A 420 15.34 19.18 -3.73
CA ARG A 420 14.60 20.17 -4.50
C ARG A 420 15.05 20.11 -5.96
N SER A 421 14.07 20.02 -6.85
CA SER A 421 14.23 20.05 -8.30
C SER A 421 14.37 21.50 -8.81
N SER A 422 14.63 21.67 -10.10
CA SER A 422 14.78 22.98 -10.75
C SER A 422 13.49 23.81 -10.70
N ASP A 423 12.33 23.16 -10.70
CA ASP A 423 11.00 23.78 -10.60
C ASP A 423 10.56 24.07 -9.16
N SER A 424 11.49 23.98 -8.20
CA SER A 424 11.23 24.12 -6.76
C SER A 424 10.34 23.05 -6.13
N SER A 425 9.93 22.02 -6.88
CA SER A 425 9.27 20.83 -6.33
C SER A 425 10.27 19.96 -5.58
N TYR A 426 9.77 19.08 -4.71
CA TYR A 426 10.59 18.08 -4.04
C TYR A 426 10.51 16.72 -4.73
N THR A 427 11.64 16.03 -4.81
CA THR A 427 11.68 14.63 -5.22
C THR A 427 10.87 13.77 -4.26
N MET A 428 10.15 12.81 -4.83
CA MET A 428 9.36 11.85 -4.07
C MET A 428 10.25 10.75 -3.52
N TRP A 429 10.39 10.64 -2.20
CA TRP A 429 11.18 9.56 -1.59
C TRP A 429 10.62 8.17 -1.91
N THR A 430 9.32 8.08 -2.21
CA THR A 430 8.69 6.84 -2.70
C THR A 430 9.29 6.37 -4.02
N ASP A 431 9.74 7.29 -4.88
CA ASP A 431 10.37 6.94 -6.15
C ASP A 431 11.81 6.46 -5.94
N ILE A 432 12.53 7.01 -4.93
CA ILE A 432 13.84 6.49 -4.52
C ILE A 432 13.71 5.05 -4.01
N ARG A 433 12.68 4.75 -3.22
CA ARG A 433 12.39 3.37 -2.80
C ARG A 433 11.96 2.48 -3.96
N LEU A 434 11.26 3.01 -4.96
CA LEU A 434 10.95 2.26 -6.19
C LEU A 434 12.23 1.86 -6.93
N LEU A 435 13.21 2.77 -7.05
CA LEU A 435 14.54 2.43 -7.60
C LEU A 435 15.22 1.32 -6.78
N LYS A 436 15.29 1.46 -5.45
CA LYS A 436 15.83 0.43 -4.56
C LYS A 436 15.13 -0.92 -4.75
N ARG A 437 13.80 -0.90 -4.93
CA ARG A 437 13.00 -2.11 -5.17
C ARG A 437 13.27 -2.73 -6.53
N MET A 438 13.43 -1.95 -7.59
CA MET A 438 13.83 -2.43 -8.91
C MET A 438 15.19 -3.15 -8.83
N ILE A 439 16.15 -2.59 -8.10
CA ILE A 439 17.46 -3.23 -7.90
C ILE A 439 17.29 -4.56 -7.15
N ARG A 440 16.66 -4.52 -5.98
CA ARG A 440 16.47 -5.72 -5.14
C ARG A 440 15.74 -6.83 -5.89
N ASP A 441 14.63 -6.51 -6.52
CA ASP A 441 13.80 -7.51 -7.19
C ASP A 441 14.50 -8.08 -8.44
N SER A 442 15.29 -7.27 -9.17
CA SER A 442 16.08 -7.73 -10.31
C SER A 442 17.35 -8.50 -9.96
N LEU A 443 17.96 -8.24 -8.80
CA LEU A 443 19.16 -8.97 -8.36
C LEU A 443 18.82 -10.27 -7.62
N TYR A 444 17.79 -10.25 -6.77
CA TYR A 444 17.56 -11.33 -5.80
C TYR A 444 16.26 -12.12 -6.04
N ARG A 445 15.36 -11.65 -6.93
CA ARG A 445 14.01 -12.26 -7.09
C ARG A 445 13.62 -12.60 -8.52
N ALA A 446 14.58 -12.57 -9.46
CA ALA A 446 14.34 -12.81 -10.88
C ALA A 446 13.17 -11.99 -11.47
N TYR A 447 12.94 -10.79 -10.95
CA TYR A 447 11.84 -9.92 -11.35
C TYR A 447 12.37 -8.72 -12.14
N GLU A 448 11.85 -8.50 -13.34
CA GLU A 448 12.24 -7.35 -14.15
C GLU A 448 11.76 -6.04 -13.53
N ALA A 449 12.60 -5.00 -13.59
CA ALA A 449 12.28 -3.65 -13.10
C ALA A 449 10.97 -3.08 -13.69
N LYS A 450 10.64 -3.45 -14.94
CA LYS A 450 9.38 -3.12 -15.61
C LYS A 450 8.17 -3.62 -14.82
N LYS A 451 8.18 -4.90 -14.42
CA LYS A 451 7.11 -5.48 -13.61
C LYS A 451 7.07 -4.86 -12.21
N THR A 452 8.22 -4.51 -11.63
CA THR A 452 8.26 -3.78 -10.35
C THR A 452 7.55 -2.43 -10.44
N LEU A 453 7.74 -1.68 -11.54
CA LEU A 453 7.01 -0.42 -11.80
C LEU A 453 5.50 -0.65 -11.87
N GLU A 454 5.06 -1.66 -12.63
CA GLU A 454 3.64 -2.00 -12.76
C GLU A 454 2.99 -2.38 -11.43
N HIS A 455 3.72 -3.06 -10.55
CA HIS A 455 3.19 -3.54 -9.27
C HIS A 455 3.34 -2.56 -8.11
N TRP A 456 4.03 -1.44 -8.31
CA TRP A 456 4.34 -0.51 -7.22
C TRP A 456 3.11 0.03 -6.50
N PHE A 457 2.00 0.26 -7.21
CA PHE A 457 0.78 0.78 -6.60
C PHE A 457 0.17 -0.17 -5.55
N TYR A 458 0.30 -1.49 -5.71
CA TYR A 458 -0.17 -2.46 -4.71
C TYR A 458 0.64 -2.35 -3.42
N VAL A 459 1.96 -2.26 -3.56
CA VAL A 459 2.89 -2.05 -2.44
C VAL A 459 2.52 -0.76 -1.71
N ARG A 460 2.30 0.33 -2.44
CA ARG A 460 1.86 1.60 -1.88
C ARG A 460 0.52 1.48 -1.17
N LYS A 461 -0.47 0.81 -1.76
CA LYS A 461 -1.80 0.59 -1.16
C LYS A 461 -1.67 -0.07 0.22
N GLY A 462 -0.85 -1.12 0.36
CA GLY A 462 -0.60 -1.78 1.64
C GLY A 462 0.04 -0.85 2.67
N GLU A 463 1.11 -0.14 2.29
CA GLU A 463 1.81 0.79 3.18
C GLU A 463 0.90 1.92 3.69
N LEU A 464 0.12 2.53 2.79
CA LEU A 464 -0.78 3.65 3.09
C LEU A 464 -1.92 3.26 4.04
N LYS A 465 -2.34 2.00 4.02
CA LYS A 465 -3.41 1.49 4.89
C LYS A 465 -2.91 0.97 6.24
N HIS A 466 -1.79 0.27 6.23
CA HIS A 466 -1.36 -0.55 7.37
C HIS A 466 -0.14 -0.01 8.12
N ILE A 467 0.61 0.95 7.56
CA ILE A 467 1.83 1.49 8.18
C ILE A 467 1.71 2.99 8.44
N ILE A 468 1.50 3.77 7.39
CA ILE A 468 1.55 5.24 7.43
C ILE A 468 0.59 5.87 8.47
N PRO A 469 -0.64 5.34 8.67
CA PRO A 469 -1.54 5.86 9.68
C PRO A 469 -1.05 5.70 11.14
N TYR A 470 -0.02 4.88 11.39
CA TYR A 470 0.52 4.64 12.73
C TYR A 470 1.82 5.41 13.02
N VAL A 471 2.34 6.19 12.07
CA VAL A 471 3.69 6.79 12.16
C VAL A 471 3.86 7.73 13.36
N TYR A 472 2.83 8.44 13.84
CA TYR A 472 2.92 9.23 15.08
C TYR A 472 2.64 8.42 16.36
N SER A 473 2.33 7.13 16.25
CA SER A 473 2.10 6.26 17.41
C SER A 473 3.37 5.58 17.94
N VAL A 474 4.51 5.79 17.29
CA VAL A 474 5.79 5.09 17.57
C VAL A 474 6.66 5.86 18.57
N ASP A 475 7.64 5.18 19.18
CA ASP A 475 8.60 5.77 20.12
C ASP A 475 9.80 6.44 19.41
N ALA A 476 10.12 5.98 18.20
CA ALA A 476 11.17 6.56 17.37
C ALA A 476 10.84 6.47 15.87
N VAL A 477 11.16 7.55 15.16
CA VAL A 477 11.21 7.57 13.69
C VAL A 477 12.65 7.70 13.25
N LEU A 478 13.11 6.82 12.37
CA LEU A 478 14.43 6.82 11.75
C LEU A 478 14.31 7.16 10.27
N ASN A 479 15.19 8.04 9.78
CA ASN A 479 15.31 8.31 8.36
C ASN A 479 16.56 7.58 7.81
N SER A 480 16.34 6.52 7.05
CA SER A 480 17.41 5.77 6.38
C SER A 480 17.73 6.30 4.98
N GLY A 481 17.02 7.33 4.51
CA GLY A 481 17.28 7.95 3.21
C GLY A 481 18.57 8.74 3.26
N LEU A 482 19.44 8.55 2.28
CA LEU A 482 20.75 9.20 2.21
C LEU A 482 20.77 10.19 1.02
N PRO A 483 21.34 11.39 1.16
CA PRO A 483 21.36 12.39 0.09
C PRO A 483 22.02 11.91 -1.21
N TYR A 484 23.02 11.04 -1.08
CA TYR A 484 23.87 10.59 -2.19
C TYR A 484 23.34 9.39 -2.96
N GLU A 485 22.16 8.85 -2.63
CA GLU A 485 21.69 7.56 -3.18
C GLU A 485 21.43 7.61 -4.68
N LEU A 486 20.82 8.68 -5.18
CA LEU A 486 20.35 8.77 -6.57
C LEU A 486 21.46 8.52 -7.62
N PRO A 487 22.65 9.15 -7.52
CA PRO A 487 23.78 8.89 -8.43
C PRO A 487 24.19 7.42 -8.51
N ILE A 488 24.18 6.73 -7.36
CA ILE A 488 24.57 5.32 -7.27
C ILE A 488 23.45 4.42 -7.79
N LEU A 489 22.20 4.67 -7.37
CA LEU A 489 21.04 3.92 -7.84
C LEU A 489 20.90 4.04 -9.37
N LYS A 490 21.17 5.22 -9.93
CA LYS A 490 21.21 5.47 -11.39
C LYS A 490 22.24 4.57 -12.07
N ALA A 491 23.47 4.52 -11.54
CA ALA A 491 24.54 3.70 -12.10
C ALA A 491 24.18 2.20 -12.10
N VAL A 492 23.63 1.71 -10.98
CA VAL A 492 23.27 0.29 -10.82
C VAL A 492 22.06 -0.12 -11.68
N LEU A 493 21.13 0.80 -11.95
CA LEU A 493 19.90 0.51 -12.71
C LEU A 493 19.99 0.81 -14.20
N LYS A 494 21.07 1.41 -14.69
CA LYS A 494 21.17 1.99 -16.05
C LYS A 494 20.55 1.14 -17.16
N ASP A 495 20.89 -0.14 -17.21
CA ASP A 495 20.43 -1.06 -18.27
C ASP A 495 19.07 -1.73 -17.98
N LYS A 496 18.51 -1.51 -16.79
CA LYS A 496 17.27 -2.12 -16.30
C LYS A 496 16.10 -1.14 -16.30
N LEU A 497 16.34 0.16 -16.43
CA LEU A 497 15.29 1.17 -16.38
C LEU A 497 14.28 0.99 -17.53
N PRO A 498 12.97 1.17 -17.26
CA PRO A 498 11.97 1.21 -18.32
C PRO A 498 12.24 2.39 -19.25
N ASP A 499 12.23 2.14 -20.57
CA ASP A 499 12.41 3.19 -21.57
C ASP A 499 11.09 3.92 -21.89
N LYS A 500 11.19 5.06 -22.60
CA LYS A 500 10.02 5.86 -22.99
C LYS A 500 9.04 5.09 -23.87
N LYS A 501 9.51 4.12 -24.66
CA LYS A 501 8.65 3.31 -25.52
C LYS A 501 7.71 2.45 -24.67
N TYR A 502 8.25 1.73 -23.71
CA TYR A 502 7.48 0.90 -22.78
C TYR A 502 6.53 1.74 -21.91
N LEU A 503 6.95 2.93 -21.46
CA LEU A 503 6.04 3.83 -20.74
C LEU A 503 4.83 4.24 -21.61
N ASN A 504 5.03 4.55 -22.88
CA ASN A 504 3.92 4.85 -23.79
C ASN A 504 2.99 3.64 -24.02
N GLU A 505 3.51 2.41 -23.98
CA GLU A 505 2.69 1.20 -24.00
C GLU A 505 1.80 1.10 -22.75
N LEU A 506 2.32 1.43 -21.56
CA LEU A 506 1.52 1.49 -20.32
C LEU A 506 0.40 2.52 -20.42
N LEU A 507 0.67 3.71 -20.97
CA LEU A 507 -0.35 4.73 -21.20
C LEU A 507 -1.45 4.23 -22.16
N ALA A 508 -1.06 3.60 -23.27
CA ALA A 508 -2.01 3.03 -24.23
C ALA A 508 -2.88 1.92 -23.63
N GLN A 509 -2.36 1.19 -22.63
CA GLN A 509 -3.09 0.17 -21.87
C GLN A 509 -3.94 0.75 -20.72
N GLY A 510 -3.94 2.06 -20.52
CA GLY A 510 -4.66 2.71 -19.42
C GLY A 510 -3.99 2.55 -18.04
N ARG A 511 -2.72 2.14 -17.98
CA ARG A 511 -1.95 1.99 -16.73
C ARG A 511 -1.32 3.32 -16.31
N LEU A 512 -2.18 4.30 -16.01
CA LEU A 512 -1.78 5.69 -15.81
C LEU A 512 -0.83 5.91 -14.62
N ASP A 513 -1.03 5.23 -13.48
CA ASP A 513 -0.14 5.37 -12.31
C ASP A 513 1.31 4.96 -12.61
N ALA A 514 1.49 3.77 -13.22
CA ALA A 514 2.79 3.26 -13.62
C ALA A 514 3.46 4.17 -14.66
N TYR A 515 2.68 4.67 -15.63
CA TYR A 515 3.15 5.65 -16.60
C TYR A 515 3.65 6.95 -15.95
N ILE A 516 2.83 7.59 -15.10
CA ILE A 516 3.17 8.86 -14.43
C ILE A 516 4.43 8.70 -13.58
N ARG A 517 4.53 7.62 -12.80
CA ARG A 517 5.71 7.34 -11.97
C ARG A 517 6.95 7.08 -12.81
N GLY A 518 6.82 6.31 -13.89
CA GLY A 518 7.91 6.02 -14.82
C GLY A 518 8.46 7.29 -15.47
N ILE A 519 7.58 8.17 -15.98
CA ILE A 519 7.99 9.44 -16.59
C ILE A 519 8.68 10.33 -15.55
N ARG A 520 8.08 10.50 -14.36
CA ARG A 520 8.65 11.31 -13.27
C ARG A 520 10.03 10.80 -12.85
N LEU A 521 10.19 9.49 -12.73
CA LEU A 521 11.44 8.84 -12.36
C LEU A 521 12.52 9.03 -13.44
N LEU A 522 12.19 8.83 -14.73
CA LEU A 522 13.14 9.08 -15.82
C LEU A 522 13.56 10.55 -15.88
N SER A 523 12.60 11.49 -15.76
CA SER A 523 12.88 12.92 -15.74
C SER A 523 13.78 13.31 -14.57
N LEU A 524 13.57 12.73 -13.38
CA LEU A 524 14.47 12.93 -12.24
C LEU A 524 15.88 12.41 -12.57
N LEU A 525 15.99 11.16 -13.03
CA LEU A 525 17.30 10.56 -13.31
C LEU A 525 18.05 11.27 -14.44
N ASP A 526 17.37 11.86 -15.42
CA ASP A 526 18.00 12.67 -16.48
C ASP A 526 18.75 13.88 -15.91
N THR A 527 18.30 14.42 -14.77
CA THR A 527 18.92 15.59 -14.10
C THR A 527 20.04 15.24 -13.13
N VAL A 528 20.18 13.97 -12.74
CA VAL A 528 21.15 13.48 -11.76
C VAL A 528 22.41 12.97 -12.47
N LEU A 529 23.60 13.41 -12.07
CA LEU A 529 24.84 12.82 -12.57
C LEU A 529 25.03 11.40 -12.02
N GLU A 530 25.54 10.51 -12.87
CA GLU A 530 25.83 9.13 -12.52
C GLU A 530 27.15 9.04 -11.75
N TYR A 531 27.23 8.17 -10.73
CA TYR A 531 28.48 7.84 -10.03
C TYR A 531 28.74 6.33 -10.10
N PRO A 532 29.54 5.84 -11.07
CA PRO A 532 29.70 4.41 -11.31
C PRO A 532 30.70 3.71 -10.37
N GLN A 533 31.53 4.43 -9.62
CA GLN A 533 32.53 3.85 -8.70
C GLN A 533 31.89 3.34 -7.40
N ILE A 534 31.06 2.29 -7.50
CA ILE A 534 30.31 1.70 -6.39
C ILE A 534 31.22 1.14 -5.27
N GLU A 535 32.50 0.92 -5.56
CA GLU A 535 33.52 0.44 -4.62
C GLU A 535 33.87 1.49 -3.57
N ASP A 536 33.63 2.77 -3.87
CA ASP A 536 33.88 3.89 -2.96
C ASP A 536 32.87 3.99 -1.81
N VAL A 537 31.73 3.30 -1.94
CA VAL A 537 30.71 3.23 -0.89
C VAL A 537 31.24 2.35 0.25
N ASP A 538 31.18 2.82 1.49
CA ASP A 538 31.63 2.02 2.63
C ASP A 538 30.85 0.69 2.71
N ARG A 539 31.52 -0.41 3.07
CA ARG A 539 30.88 -1.73 3.16
C ARG A 539 29.79 -1.79 4.23
N PHE A 540 29.83 -0.91 5.23
CA PHE A 540 28.81 -0.82 6.27
C PHE A 540 27.76 0.25 5.97
N SER A 541 27.87 0.98 4.86
CA SER A 541 26.82 1.92 4.45
C SER A 541 25.45 1.25 4.34
N PRO A 542 24.35 1.89 4.80
CA PRO A 542 23.00 1.35 4.67
C PRO A 542 22.57 1.04 3.23
N ILE A 543 23.09 1.77 2.23
CA ILE A 543 22.73 1.56 0.83
C ILE A 543 23.21 0.20 0.29
N ARG A 544 24.21 -0.41 0.94
CA ARG A 544 24.75 -1.74 0.60
C ARG A 544 23.70 -2.86 0.71
N GLU A 545 22.58 -2.61 1.38
CA GLU A 545 21.40 -3.48 1.34
C GLU A 545 20.93 -3.76 -0.09
N PHE A 546 21.01 -2.75 -0.98
CA PHE A 546 20.46 -2.85 -2.32
C PHE A 546 21.52 -3.04 -3.40
N ILE A 547 22.68 -2.39 -3.26
CA ILE A 547 23.70 -2.38 -4.32
C ILE A 547 24.73 -3.52 -4.21
N GLY A 548 24.61 -4.38 -3.19
CA GLY A 548 25.56 -5.45 -2.89
C GLY A 548 26.85 -4.96 -2.22
N GLY A 549 27.67 -5.92 -1.74
CA GLY A 549 28.94 -5.63 -1.05
C GLY A 549 28.80 -5.25 0.43
N SER A 550 27.67 -5.58 1.06
CA SER A 550 27.41 -5.31 2.48
C SER A 550 28.38 -6.06 3.40
N GLY A 551 28.87 -5.38 4.43
CA GLY A 551 29.57 -5.95 5.57
C GLY A 551 28.63 -6.52 6.65
N TYR A 552 27.32 -6.30 6.51
CA TYR A 552 26.28 -6.95 7.32
C TYR A 552 25.72 -8.17 6.59
N GLU A 553 25.34 -9.20 7.36
CA GLU A 553 24.52 -10.32 6.88
C GLU A 553 23.07 -9.83 6.69
N ILE A 554 22.54 -9.94 5.49
CA ILE A 554 21.21 -9.43 5.12
C ILE A 554 20.39 -10.61 4.59
N ALA A 555 19.50 -11.13 5.43
CA ALA A 555 18.80 -12.40 5.22
C ALA A 555 17.94 -12.50 3.94
N HIS A 556 17.61 -11.38 3.28
CA HIS A 556 16.83 -11.38 2.04
C HIS A 556 17.66 -11.20 0.76
N ASN A 557 18.99 -11.09 0.90
CA ASN A 557 19.94 -11.04 -0.21
C ASN A 557 20.54 -12.43 -0.54
N GLU A 558 20.01 -13.49 0.09
CA GLU A 558 20.33 -14.90 -0.15
C GLU A 558 19.39 -15.56 -1.16
#